data_AF-A0AAU4LY88-F1
#
_entry.id   AF-A0AAU4LY88-F1
#
_cell.length_a   1.000
_cell.length_b   1.000
_cell.length_c   1.000
_cell.angle_alpha   90.00
_cell.angle_beta   90.00
_cell.angle_gamma   90.00
#
_symmetry.space_group_name_H-M   'P 1'
#
loop_
_entity.id
_entity.type
_entity.pdbx_description
1 polymer ?
#
loop_
_entity_poly.entity_id
_entity_poly.type
_entity_poly.pdbx_seq_one_letter_code
_entity_poly.pdbx_strand_id
1 'polypeptide(L)'
;MGIQDTPEEWPVTATETPFTGNKTSVRTDDVVMPDGSVVRRDYQVHPGSVAVLALDDAGRVLVLRQYRHPVRHKLWEIPAGLLDVPGENPLHAAQRELYEEAYVKAEDWRVLTDVYTTPGGCDEAVRIFLARNLSEADGERFAVSEEEADMELARVELKELVRGALAGELHNNCLVVGVLSLAATLAGDGIDSLRPAQAPWPARPFEV
;
A
#
# COMPACT_ATOMS: atom_id res chain seq x y z
N MET A 1 -24.16 -6.53 -16.44
CA MET A 1 -23.75 -6.48 -15.02
C MET A 1 -22.23 -6.45 -15.03
N GLY A 2 -21.62 -5.36 -14.55
CA GLY A 2 -20.16 -5.24 -14.50
C GLY A 2 -19.59 -6.13 -13.38
N ILE A 3 -18.33 -6.54 -13.52
CA ILE A 3 -17.60 -7.25 -12.46
C ILE A 3 -17.17 -6.18 -11.45
N GLN A 4 -17.71 -6.22 -10.23
CA GLN A 4 -17.32 -5.35 -9.13
C GLN A 4 -17.50 -6.08 -7.80
N ASP A 5 -16.65 -5.77 -6.83
CA ASP A 5 -16.86 -6.18 -5.45
C ASP A 5 -18.03 -5.40 -4.83
N THR A 6 -18.69 -6.02 -3.84
CA THR A 6 -19.79 -5.41 -3.11
C THR A 6 -19.52 -5.48 -1.61
N PRO A 7 -19.74 -4.39 -0.86
CA PRO A 7 -19.66 -4.46 0.60
C PRO A 7 -20.78 -5.35 1.13
N GLU A 8 -20.44 -6.26 2.04
CA GLU A 8 -21.38 -7.13 2.74
C GLU A 8 -20.91 -7.30 4.18
N GLU A 9 -21.86 -7.28 5.12
CA GLU A 9 -21.59 -7.45 6.55
C GLU A 9 -22.46 -8.59 7.08
N TRP A 10 -21.86 -9.47 7.87
CA TRP A 10 -22.55 -10.55 8.57
C TRP A 10 -22.57 -10.27 10.08
N PRO A 11 -23.64 -10.64 10.79
CA PRO A 11 -23.72 -10.41 12.23
C PRO A 11 -22.58 -11.07 13.00
N VAL A 12 -21.97 -10.31 13.91
CA VAL A 12 -20.94 -10.81 14.84
C VAL A 12 -21.58 -10.97 16.22
N THR A 13 -21.52 -12.18 16.78
CA THR A 13 -22.12 -12.49 18.10
C THR A 13 -21.15 -12.37 19.26
N ALA A 14 -19.84 -12.48 18.99
CA ALA A 14 -18.79 -12.30 19.98
C ALA A 14 -17.49 -11.86 19.31
N THR A 15 -16.67 -11.11 20.05
CA THR A 15 -15.35 -10.64 19.62
C THR A 15 -14.36 -10.81 20.76
N GLU A 16 -13.18 -11.32 20.46
CA GLU A 16 -12.03 -11.42 21.35
C GLU A 16 -10.78 -10.84 20.69
N THR A 17 -9.85 -10.32 21.51
CA THR A 17 -8.54 -9.81 21.05
C THR A 17 -7.43 -10.61 21.76
N PRO A 18 -7.10 -11.82 21.27
CA PRO A 18 -6.12 -12.69 21.92
C PRO A 18 -4.71 -12.12 21.96
N PHE A 19 -4.38 -11.18 21.06
CA PHE A 19 -3.05 -10.56 20.99
C PHE A 19 -3.13 -9.10 20.57
N THR A 20 -2.37 -8.24 21.26
CA THR A 20 -2.18 -6.82 20.91
C THR A 20 -0.70 -6.55 20.79
N GLY A 21 -0.24 -6.19 19.58
CA GLY A 21 1.11 -5.74 19.31
C GLY A 21 1.22 -4.22 19.22
N ASN A 22 2.40 -3.73 18.82
CA ASN A 22 2.67 -2.29 18.75
C ASN A 22 1.92 -1.57 17.63
N LYS A 23 1.78 -2.21 16.46
CA LYS A 23 1.14 -1.62 15.27
C LYS A 23 -0.11 -2.37 14.81
N THR A 24 -0.24 -3.64 15.20
CA THR A 24 -1.34 -4.52 14.78
C THR A 24 -1.79 -5.39 15.94
N SER A 25 -3.01 -5.92 15.85
CA SER A 25 -3.56 -6.88 16.81
C SER A 25 -4.15 -8.09 16.07
N VAL A 26 -4.49 -9.14 16.80
CA VAL A 26 -5.30 -10.25 16.28
C VAL A 26 -6.69 -10.15 16.87
N ARG A 27 -7.71 -10.23 16.02
CA ARG A 27 -9.12 -10.29 16.41
C ARG A 27 -9.69 -11.66 16.06
N THR A 28 -10.55 -12.15 16.94
CA THR A 28 -11.32 -13.37 16.76
C THR A 28 -12.80 -13.03 16.86
N ASP A 29 -13.54 -13.19 15.76
CA ASP A 29 -14.99 -12.94 15.71
C ASP A 29 -15.77 -14.24 15.52
N ASP A 30 -16.87 -14.39 16.25
CA ASP A 30 -17.88 -15.41 15.98
C ASP A 30 -18.94 -14.80 15.03
N VAL A 31 -18.93 -15.26 13.78
CA VAL A 31 -19.72 -14.68 12.67
C VAL A 31 -20.89 -15.60 12.32
N VAL A 32 -22.09 -15.03 12.19
CA VAL A 32 -23.29 -15.73 11.74
C VAL A 32 -23.30 -15.81 10.21
N MET A 33 -23.16 -17.02 9.68
CA MET A 33 -23.19 -17.31 8.25
C MET A 33 -24.62 -17.19 7.68
N PRO A 34 -24.79 -17.07 6.34
CA PRO A 34 -26.11 -16.97 5.72
C PRO A 34 -27.05 -18.16 6.00
N ASP A 35 -26.50 -19.33 6.31
CA ASP A 35 -27.27 -20.53 6.69
C ASP A 35 -27.65 -20.58 8.18
N GLY A 36 -27.27 -19.55 8.95
CA GLY A 36 -27.50 -19.44 10.39
C GLY A 36 -26.46 -20.14 11.27
N SER A 37 -25.46 -20.82 10.68
CA SER A 37 -24.35 -21.38 11.44
C SER A 37 -23.43 -20.28 11.99
N VAL A 38 -22.77 -20.53 13.12
CA VAL A 38 -21.77 -19.62 13.68
C VAL A 38 -20.39 -20.19 13.42
N VAL A 39 -19.51 -19.36 12.85
CA VAL A 39 -18.14 -19.75 12.56
C VAL A 39 -17.16 -18.72 13.11
N ARG A 40 -16.10 -19.24 13.74
CA ARG A 40 -15.02 -18.43 14.29
C ARG A 40 -14.05 -17.97 13.18
N ARG A 41 -13.65 -16.71 13.22
CA ARG A 41 -12.74 -16.05 12.27
C ARG A 41 -11.63 -15.34 13.00
N ASP A 42 -10.41 -15.83 12.82
CA ASP A 42 -9.19 -15.17 13.30
C ASP A 42 -8.57 -14.35 12.17
N TYR A 43 -8.23 -13.09 12.46
CA TYR A 43 -7.55 -12.23 11.49
C TYR A 43 -6.75 -11.12 12.18
N GLN A 44 -5.75 -10.62 11.46
CA GLN A 44 -4.97 -9.47 11.87
C GLN A 44 -5.75 -8.19 11.61
N VAL A 45 -5.83 -7.33 12.62
CA VAL A 45 -6.33 -5.97 12.51
C VAL A 45 -5.15 -5.06 12.23
N HIS A 46 -5.24 -4.33 11.12
CA HIS A 46 -4.22 -3.45 10.58
C HIS A 46 -4.76 -2.02 10.47
N PRO A 47 -3.93 -0.99 10.70
CA PRO A 47 -4.34 0.41 10.49
C PRO A 47 -4.67 0.71 9.01
N GLY A 48 -4.19 -0.12 8.08
CA GLY A 48 -4.15 0.18 6.65
C GLY A 48 -2.86 0.90 6.29
N SER A 49 -2.61 1.04 4.99
CA SER A 49 -1.36 1.62 4.50
C SER A 49 -1.52 2.34 3.18
N VAL A 50 -0.54 3.17 2.87
CA VAL A 50 -0.39 3.82 1.58
C VAL A 50 0.96 3.45 1.00
N ALA A 51 1.04 3.41 -0.33
CA ALA A 51 2.30 3.21 -1.03
C ALA A 51 2.40 4.17 -2.22
N VAL A 52 3.61 4.49 -2.64
CA VAL A 52 3.87 5.50 -3.66
C VAL A 52 4.75 4.94 -4.76
N LEU A 53 4.16 4.73 -5.93
CA LEU A 53 4.92 4.49 -7.15
C LEU A 53 5.32 5.86 -7.72
N ALA A 54 6.50 6.33 -7.34
CA ALA A 54 7.07 7.58 -7.85
C ALA A 54 7.80 7.32 -9.17
N LEU A 55 7.27 7.88 -10.26
CA LEU A 55 7.74 7.72 -11.63
C LEU A 55 8.40 9.01 -12.13
N ASP A 56 9.66 8.94 -12.53
CA ASP A 56 10.38 10.08 -13.09
C ASP A 56 10.13 10.24 -14.62
N ASP A 57 10.57 11.37 -15.17
CA ASP A 57 10.39 11.70 -16.59
C ASP A 57 11.17 10.78 -17.54
N ALA A 58 12.11 9.99 -17.02
CA ALA A 58 12.84 8.97 -17.77
C ALA A 58 12.14 7.60 -17.74
N GLY A 59 10.97 7.47 -17.08
CA GLY A 59 10.23 6.22 -16.98
C GLY A 59 10.81 5.25 -15.95
N ARG A 60 11.56 5.76 -14.97
CA ARG A 60 12.12 4.97 -13.87
C ARG A 60 11.30 5.16 -12.61
N VAL A 61 11.14 4.07 -11.88
CA VAL A 61 10.46 4.03 -10.59
C VAL A 61 11.49 4.15 -9.48
N LEU A 62 11.24 5.05 -8.53
CA LEU A 62 11.97 5.10 -7.27
C LEU A 62 11.60 3.87 -6.43
N VAL A 63 12.61 3.10 -6.05
CA VAL A 63 12.48 1.93 -5.18
C VAL A 63 13.47 2.01 -4.04
N LEU A 64 13.14 1.35 -2.94
CA LEU A 64 13.98 1.18 -1.77
C LEU A 64 14.22 -0.30 -1.50
N ARG A 65 15.30 -0.63 -0.78
CA ARG A 65 15.60 -1.99 -0.38
C ARG A 65 15.64 -2.10 1.14
N GLN A 66 14.76 -2.93 1.70
CA GLN A 66 14.61 -3.07 3.15
C GLN A 66 14.55 -4.53 3.56
N TYR A 67 15.12 -4.84 4.73
CA TYR A 67 14.96 -6.15 5.35
C TYR A 67 13.58 -6.29 5.98
N ARG A 68 12.82 -7.29 5.55
CA ARG A 68 11.53 -7.67 6.14
C ARG A 68 11.71 -8.94 6.96
N HIS A 69 11.70 -8.78 8.29
CA HIS A 69 11.86 -9.90 9.21
C HIS A 69 10.85 -11.04 8.97
N PRO A 70 9.54 -10.81 8.77
CA PRO A 70 8.57 -11.90 8.63
C PRO A 70 8.92 -12.90 7.51
N VAL A 71 9.50 -12.42 6.42
CA VAL A 71 9.93 -13.27 5.28
C VAL A 71 11.43 -13.55 5.26
N ARG A 72 12.23 -12.93 6.14
CA ARG A 72 13.70 -13.09 6.23
C ARG A 72 14.45 -12.70 4.94
N HIS A 73 13.95 -11.69 4.23
CA HIS A 73 14.55 -11.22 2.98
C HIS A 73 14.76 -9.71 2.98
N LYS A 74 15.80 -9.24 2.28
CA LYS A 74 15.87 -7.85 1.80
C LYS A 74 15.05 -7.76 0.52
N LEU A 75 13.91 -7.08 0.59
CA LEU A 75 13.02 -6.89 -0.55
C LEU A 75 13.27 -5.54 -1.19
N TRP A 76 13.13 -5.48 -2.52
CA TRP A 76 12.89 -4.22 -3.21
C TRP A 76 11.43 -3.85 -3.05
N GLU A 77 11.17 -2.61 -2.67
CA GLU A 77 9.85 -2.08 -2.35
C GLU A 77 9.70 -0.67 -2.96
N ILE A 78 8.47 -0.19 -3.05
CA ILE A 78 8.20 1.24 -3.27
C ILE A 78 7.99 1.92 -1.92
N PRO A 79 8.20 3.24 -1.80
CA PRO A 79 7.92 3.96 -0.56
C PRO A 79 6.52 3.69 -0.04
N ALA A 80 6.38 3.42 1.26
CA ALA A 80 5.11 3.01 1.85
C ALA A 80 5.10 3.19 3.37
N GLY A 81 3.91 3.50 3.90
CA GLY A 81 3.76 3.61 5.35
C GLY A 81 2.34 3.42 5.85
N LEU A 82 2.23 3.33 7.17
CA LEU A 82 0.99 3.03 7.86
C LEU A 82 0.11 4.27 8.00
N LEU A 83 -1.21 4.05 8.05
CA LEU A 83 -2.18 5.07 8.45
C LEU A 83 -2.37 5.05 9.97
N ASP A 84 -1.30 5.31 10.72
CA ASP A 84 -1.31 5.24 12.18
C ASP A 84 -1.70 6.56 12.87
N VAL A 85 -1.93 7.62 12.09
CA VAL A 85 -2.52 8.88 12.55
C VAL A 85 -4.04 8.85 12.33
N PRO A 86 -4.87 8.89 13.39
CA PRO A 86 -6.32 8.82 13.26
C PRO A 86 -6.90 9.93 12.37
N GLY A 87 -7.66 9.53 11.36
CA GLY A 87 -8.31 10.45 10.43
C GLY A 87 -7.36 11.12 9.42
N GLU A 88 -6.10 10.67 9.33
CA GLU A 88 -5.16 11.20 8.34
C GLU A 88 -5.66 10.92 6.91
N ASN A 89 -5.62 11.95 6.07
CA ASN A 89 -5.92 11.81 4.66
C ASN A 89 -4.83 10.94 4.00
N PRO A 90 -5.19 9.87 3.25
CA PRO A 90 -4.23 8.93 2.70
C PRO A 90 -3.26 9.58 1.70
N LEU A 91 -3.65 10.64 1.01
CA LEU A 91 -2.72 11.40 0.15
C LEU A 91 -1.66 12.12 0.99
N HIS A 92 -2.04 12.71 2.13
CA HIS A 92 -1.08 13.38 3.01
C HIS A 92 -0.10 12.37 3.61
N ALA A 93 -0.60 11.19 4.04
CA ALA A 93 0.25 10.10 4.49
C ALA A 93 1.24 9.70 3.37
N ALA A 94 0.77 9.49 2.15
CA ALA A 94 1.61 9.10 1.02
C ALA A 94 2.70 10.15 0.68
N GLN A 95 2.35 11.43 0.75
CA GLN A 95 3.30 12.53 0.55
C GLN A 95 4.35 12.60 1.65
N ARG A 96 3.93 12.38 2.91
CA ARG A 96 4.83 12.32 4.07
C ARG A 96 5.82 11.17 3.94
N GLU A 97 5.34 9.96 3.63
CA GLU A 97 6.19 8.77 3.48
C GLU A 97 7.18 8.92 2.31
N LEU A 98 6.74 9.44 1.16
CA LEU A 98 7.66 9.71 0.04
C LEU A 98 8.78 10.70 0.43
N TYR A 99 8.45 11.70 1.24
CA TYR A 99 9.43 12.65 1.75
C TYR A 99 10.37 11.99 2.76
N GLU A 100 9.83 11.28 3.76
CA GLU A 100 10.58 10.69 4.87
C GLU A 100 11.56 9.61 4.40
N GLU A 101 11.09 8.68 3.55
CA GLU A 101 11.90 7.53 3.11
C GLU A 101 12.86 7.88 1.97
N ALA A 102 12.50 8.83 1.10
CA ALA A 102 13.21 9.06 -0.16
C ALA A 102 13.66 10.49 -0.44
N TYR A 103 13.27 11.48 0.38
CA TYR A 103 13.59 12.89 0.15
C TYR A 103 13.09 13.40 -1.21
N VAL A 104 11.93 12.90 -1.64
CA VAL A 104 11.31 13.25 -2.91
C VAL A 104 9.96 13.93 -2.66
N LYS A 105 9.66 14.94 -3.47
CA LYS A 105 8.34 15.55 -3.61
C LYS A 105 7.79 15.29 -5.00
N ALA A 106 6.48 15.40 -5.15
CA ALA A 106 5.79 15.22 -6.43
C ALA A 106 4.62 16.20 -6.54
N GLU A 107 4.34 16.66 -7.75
CA GLU A 107 3.29 17.64 -8.03
C GLU A 107 2.03 17.04 -8.65
N ASP A 108 2.15 15.88 -9.31
CA ASP A 108 1.02 15.17 -9.91
C ASP A 108 0.79 13.85 -9.19
N TRP A 109 -0.39 13.74 -8.58
CA TRP A 109 -0.81 12.58 -7.79
C TRP A 109 -2.10 11.99 -8.36
N ARG A 110 -2.12 10.68 -8.52
CA ARG A 110 -3.30 9.90 -8.93
C ARG A 110 -3.41 8.66 -8.07
N VAL A 111 -4.62 8.15 -7.85
CA VAL A 111 -4.78 6.81 -7.29
C VAL A 111 -4.49 5.80 -8.39
N LEU A 112 -3.43 5.01 -8.22
CA LEU A 112 -3.05 3.97 -9.17
C LEU A 112 -3.94 2.74 -8.99
N THR A 113 -4.02 2.22 -7.77
CA THR A 113 -4.89 1.07 -7.45
C THR A 113 -5.13 0.95 -5.94
N ASP A 114 -6.23 0.29 -5.57
CA ASP A 114 -6.53 -0.11 -4.20
C ASP A 114 -6.52 -1.64 -4.11
N VAL A 115 -5.94 -2.19 -3.05
CA VAL A 115 -5.72 -3.64 -2.91
C VAL A 115 -5.87 -4.07 -1.45
N TYR A 116 -6.54 -5.20 -1.22
CA TYR A 116 -6.44 -5.95 0.03
C TYR A 116 -5.26 -6.93 -0.05
N THR A 117 -4.36 -6.90 0.93
CA THR A 117 -3.12 -7.67 0.86
C THR A 117 -3.35 -9.17 1.04
N THR A 118 -4.14 -9.56 2.04
CA THR A 118 -4.50 -10.95 2.31
C THR A 118 -5.89 -11.05 2.96
N PRO A 119 -6.98 -10.84 2.18
CA PRO A 119 -8.34 -10.66 2.70
C PRO A 119 -8.91 -11.85 3.48
N GLY A 120 -8.27 -13.02 3.40
CA GLY A 120 -8.63 -14.18 4.22
C GLY A 120 -8.13 -14.15 5.67
N GLY A 121 -7.20 -13.25 6.02
CA GLY A 121 -6.57 -13.24 7.34
C GLY A 121 -6.04 -11.89 7.82
N CYS A 122 -6.19 -10.81 7.06
CA CYS A 122 -5.83 -9.45 7.47
C CYS A 122 -6.83 -8.46 6.88
N ASP A 123 -7.22 -7.44 7.65
CA ASP A 123 -8.10 -6.35 7.19
C ASP A 123 -7.32 -5.18 6.56
N GLU A 124 -6.03 -5.36 6.29
CA GLU A 124 -5.18 -4.38 5.65
C GLU A 124 -5.69 -4.07 4.24
N ALA A 125 -6.07 -2.81 4.05
CA ALA A 125 -6.27 -2.21 2.75
C ALA A 125 -5.09 -1.27 2.47
N VAL A 126 -4.57 -1.36 1.24
CA VAL A 126 -3.50 -0.50 0.74
C VAL A 126 -4.00 0.31 -0.43
N ARG A 127 -3.76 1.62 -0.38
CA ARG A 127 -3.91 2.51 -1.54
C ARG A 127 -2.55 2.83 -2.12
N ILE A 128 -2.35 2.46 -3.38
CA ILE A 128 -1.12 2.77 -4.11
C ILE A 128 -1.39 4.02 -4.95
N PHE A 129 -0.57 5.05 -4.73
CA PHE A 129 -0.58 6.28 -5.51
C PHE A 129 0.47 6.22 -6.62
N LEU A 130 0.16 6.84 -7.76
CA LEU A 130 1.15 7.24 -8.75
C LEU A 130 1.54 8.69 -8.45
N ALA A 131 2.83 8.94 -8.28
CA ALA A 131 3.41 10.26 -8.10
C ALA A 131 4.31 10.59 -9.30
N ARG A 132 4.12 11.76 -9.91
CA ARG A 132 4.89 12.27 -11.07
C ARG A 132 5.32 13.72 -10.86
N ASN A 133 6.12 14.23 -11.79
CA ASN A 133 6.77 15.54 -11.71
C ASN A 133 7.58 15.62 -10.41
N LEU A 134 8.54 14.69 -10.30
CA LEU A 134 9.31 14.49 -9.09
C LEU A 134 10.37 15.59 -8.95
N SER A 135 10.56 16.07 -7.74
CA SER A 135 11.67 16.95 -7.37
C SER A 135 12.36 16.44 -6.12
N GLU A 136 13.64 16.75 -5.96
CA GLU A 136 14.30 16.54 -4.66
C GLU A 136 13.73 17.51 -3.64
N ALA A 137 13.68 17.07 -2.39
CA ALA A 137 13.25 17.88 -1.28
C ALA A 137 14.43 18.64 -0.66
N ASP A 138 14.26 19.95 -0.44
CA ASP A 138 15.14 20.72 0.43
C ASP A 138 14.78 20.45 1.91
N GLY A 139 15.75 20.11 2.76
CA GLY A 139 15.55 19.91 4.20
C GLY A 139 16.63 19.06 4.89
N GLU A 140 16.61 19.04 6.23
CA GLU A 140 17.42 18.08 7.01
C GLU A 140 16.83 16.68 6.89
N ARG A 141 17.72 15.68 6.77
CA ARG A 141 17.32 14.27 6.81
C ARG A 141 16.72 13.97 8.19
N PHE A 142 15.43 13.63 8.27
CA PHE A 142 14.83 13.07 9.47
C PHE A 142 15.74 11.98 10.05
N ALA A 143 15.83 11.96 11.38
CA ALA A 143 16.63 10.99 12.10
C ALA A 143 16.15 9.59 11.72
N VAL A 144 16.98 8.91 10.93
CA VAL A 144 16.74 7.56 10.42
C VAL A 144 16.38 6.66 11.59
N SER A 145 15.19 6.07 11.55
CA SER A 145 14.79 5.08 12.56
C SER A 145 15.77 3.88 12.52
N GLU A 146 15.91 3.11 13.60
CA GLU A 146 16.85 1.96 13.61
C GLU A 146 16.56 0.96 12.48
N GLU A 147 15.32 0.90 11.97
CA GLU A 147 14.92 0.02 10.86
C GLU A 147 15.31 0.55 9.47
N GLU A 148 15.62 1.85 9.32
CA GLU A 148 15.93 2.51 8.05
C GLU A 148 17.44 2.75 7.82
N ALA A 149 18.28 2.44 8.82
CA ALA A 149 19.72 2.70 8.78
C ALA A 149 20.48 1.98 7.65
N ASP A 150 19.88 0.94 7.06
CA ASP A 150 20.45 0.10 6.00
C ASP A 150 19.59 0.13 4.71
N MET A 151 18.79 1.18 4.53
CA MET A 151 17.89 1.33 3.39
C MET A 151 18.62 1.89 2.16
N GLU A 152 18.62 1.12 1.06
CA GLU A 152 19.22 1.51 -0.22
C GLU A 152 18.15 2.09 -1.15
N LEU A 153 18.37 3.26 -1.75
CA LEU A 153 17.48 3.85 -2.76
C LEU A 153 18.03 3.62 -4.18
N ALA A 154 17.14 3.32 -5.12
CA ALA A 154 17.46 3.21 -6.54
C ALA A 154 16.34 3.77 -7.43
N ARG A 155 16.70 4.10 -8.68
CA ARG A 155 15.73 4.38 -9.76
C ARG A 155 15.89 3.32 -10.82
N VAL A 156 14.84 2.54 -11.03
CA VAL A 156 14.87 1.37 -11.90
C VAL A 156 13.84 1.52 -13.00
N GLU A 157 14.22 1.20 -14.24
CA GLU A 157 13.32 1.23 -15.38
C GLU A 157 12.07 0.38 -15.12
N LEU A 158 10.87 0.90 -15.42
CA LEU A 158 9.62 0.18 -15.20
C LEU A 158 9.63 -1.24 -15.82
N LYS A 159 10.18 -1.36 -17.04
CA LYS A 159 10.29 -2.65 -17.75
C LYS A 159 11.10 -3.70 -16.99
N GLU A 160 12.12 -3.28 -16.25
CA GLU A 160 12.97 -4.19 -15.48
C GLU A 160 12.24 -4.68 -14.24
N LEU A 161 11.51 -3.80 -13.57
CA LEU A 161 10.68 -4.17 -12.42
C LEU A 161 9.53 -5.11 -12.84
N VAL A 162 8.87 -4.82 -13.97
CA VAL A 162 7.85 -5.72 -14.53
C VAL A 162 8.44 -7.10 -14.84
N ARG A 163 9.63 -7.15 -15.48
CA ARG A 163 10.33 -8.42 -15.74
C ARG A 163 10.62 -9.16 -14.44
N GLY A 164 11.18 -8.48 -13.44
CA GLY A 164 11.54 -9.08 -12.15
C GLY A 164 10.33 -9.62 -11.38
N ALA A 165 9.20 -8.89 -11.40
CA ALA A 165 7.95 -9.34 -10.81
C ALA A 165 7.43 -10.63 -11.48
N LEU A 166 7.35 -10.64 -12.82
CA LEU A 166 6.87 -11.80 -13.58
C LEU A 166 7.82 -13.01 -13.53
N ALA A 167 9.12 -12.76 -13.34
CA ALA A 167 10.12 -13.81 -13.18
C ALA A 167 10.16 -14.43 -11.77
N GLY A 168 9.42 -13.88 -10.80
CA GLY A 168 9.50 -14.30 -9.40
C GLY A 168 10.82 -13.92 -8.74
N GLU A 169 11.39 -12.78 -9.14
CA GLU A 169 12.59 -12.20 -8.51
C GLU A 169 12.21 -11.08 -7.52
N LEU A 170 11.07 -10.42 -7.76
CA LEU A 170 10.51 -9.35 -6.93
C LEU A 170 9.19 -9.81 -6.32
N HIS A 171 9.06 -9.68 -5.00
CA HIS A 171 7.97 -10.32 -4.24
C HIS A 171 7.18 -9.37 -3.34
N ASN A 172 7.64 -8.13 -3.14
CA ASN A 172 6.91 -7.17 -2.32
C ASN A 172 5.57 -6.83 -2.98
N ASN A 173 4.47 -6.96 -2.23
CA ASN A 173 3.11 -6.81 -2.74
C ASN A 173 2.88 -5.44 -3.40
N CYS A 174 3.22 -4.35 -2.72
CA CYS A 174 3.02 -2.99 -3.21
C CYS A 174 3.84 -2.71 -4.48
N LEU A 175 5.09 -3.18 -4.52
CA LEU A 175 5.92 -3.08 -5.72
C LEU A 175 5.31 -3.86 -6.88
N VAL A 176 5.02 -5.15 -6.70
CA VAL A 176 4.49 -6.02 -7.77
C VAL A 176 3.15 -5.49 -8.29
N VAL A 177 2.20 -5.21 -7.41
CA VAL A 177 0.89 -4.68 -7.77
C VAL A 177 1.03 -3.31 -8.44
N GLY A 178 1.86 -2.42 -7.89
CA GLY A 178 2.09 -1.09 -8.43
C GLY A 178 2.66 -1.12 -9.85
N VAL A 179 3.76 -1.83 -10.08
CA VAL A 179 4.42 -1.82 -11.40
C VAL A 179 3.58 -2.50 -12.49
N LEU A 180 2.86 -3.58 -12.14
CA LEU A 180 1.94 -4.23 -13.07
C LEU A 180 0.71 -3.35 -13.35
N SER A 181 0.19 -2.63 -12.36
CA SER A 181 -0.91 -1.67 -12.55
C SER A 181 -0.51 -0.49 -13.42
N LEU A 182 0.69 0.06 -13.24
CA LEU A 182 1.20 1.14 -14.08
C LEU A 182 1.44 0.64 -15.52
N ALA A 183 2.03 -0.55 -15.68
CA ALA A 183 2.22 -1.15 -17.00
C ALA A 183 0.90 -1.37 -17.74
N ALA A 184 -0.13 -1.87 -17.05
CA ALA A 184 -1.47 -2.06 -17.61
C ALA A 184 -2.12 -0.71 -17.97
N THR A 185 -2.00 0.30 -17.10
CA THR A 185 -2.47 1.67 -17.36
C THR A 185 -1.84 2.26 -18.61
N LEU A 186 -0.52 2.14 -18.76
CA LEU A 186 0.22 2.65 -19.92
C LEU A 186 -0.12 1.91 -21.22
N ALA A 187 -0.46 0.62 -21.14
CA ALA A 187 -0.90 -0.16 -22.29
C ALA A 187 -2.38 0.08 -22.66
N GLY A 188 -3.19 0.61 -21.73
CA GLY A 188 -4.60 0.91 -21.91
C GLY A 188 -4.86 2.40 -22.16
N ASP A 189 -5.78 2.98 -21.38
CA ASP A 189 -6.28 4.35 -21.56
C ASP A 189 -5.32 5.45 -21.07
N GLY A 190 -4.11 5.06 -20.62
CA GLY A 190 -3.08 5.99 -20.17
C GLY A 190 -3.32 6.55 -18.77
N ILE A 191 -2.34 7.29 -18.27
CA ILE A 191 -2.31 7.78 -16.88
C ILE A 191 -3.47 8.75 -16.58
N ASP A 192 -3.95 9.49 -17.57
CA ASP A 192 -5.04 10.45 -17.36
C ASP A 192 -6.39 9.80 -17.07
N SER A 193 -6.54 8.51 -17.38
CA SER A 193 -7.70 7.69 -17.00
C SER A 193 -7.74 7.31 -15.52
N LEU A 194 -6.61 7.44 -14.81
CA LEU A 194 -6.53 7.09 -13.39
C LEU A 194 -7.41 8.02 -12.54
N ARG A 195 -7.91 7.44 -11.46
CA ARG A 195 -8.75 8.14 -10.49
C ARG A 195 -7.97 9.33 -9.86
N PRO A 196 -8.65 10.46 -9.58
CA PRO A 196 -8.03 11.59 -8.88
C PRO A 196 -7.45 11.17 -7.52
N ALA A 197 -6.41 11.84 -7.04
CA ALA A 197 -5.77 11.50 -5.75
C ALA A 197 -6.74 11.52 -4.55
N GLN A 198 -7.72 12.42 -4.57
CA GLN A 198 -8.76 12.55 -3.53
C GLN A 198 -9.99 11.66 -3.79
N ALA A 199 -9.88 10.64 -4.66
CA ALA A 199 -10.99 9.73 -4.89
C ALA A 199 -11.40 9.02 -3.58
N PRO A 200 -12.70 8.78 -3.34
CA PRO A 200 -13.15 8.06 -2.16
C PRO A 200 -12.45 6.71 -2.01
N TRP A 201 -12.27 6.27 -0.76
CA TRP A 201 -11.74 4.95 -0.44
C TRP A 201 -12.70 4.19 0.47
N PRO A 202 -13.58 3.34 -0.08
CA PRO A 202 -14.57 2.64 0.73
C PRO A 202 -13.96 1.75 1.82
N ALA A 203 -12.79 1.16 1.58
CA ALA A 203 -12.12 0.30 2.56
C ALA A 203 -11.57 1.09 3.77
N ARG A 204 -11.23 2.36 3.58
CA ARG A 204 -10.70 3.27 4.62
C ARG A 204 -11.22 4.70 4.36
N PRO A 205 -12.46 5.02 4.76
CA PRO A 205 -13.04 6.34 4.54
C PRO A 205 -12.21 7.45 5.20
N PHE A 206 -12.13 8.61 4.54
CA PHE A 206 -11.36 9.77 5.00
C PHE A 206 -12.07 11.08 4.61
N GLU A 207 -11.71 12.18 5.26
CA GLU A 207 -12.20 13.53 4.93
C GLU A 207 -11.23 14.23 3.96
N VAL A 208 -11.79 14.95 2.98
CA VAL A 208 -11.05 15.68 1.93
C VAL A 208 -10.72 17.10 2.39
#